data_AF-A0A392Q2K5-F1
#
_entry.id   AF-A0A392Q2K5-F1
#
_cell.length_a   1.000
_cell.length_b   1.000
_cell.length_c   1.000
_cell.angle_alpha   90.00
_cell.angle_beta   90.00
_cell.angle_gamma   90.00
#
_symmetry.space_group_name_H-M   'P 1'
#
loop_
_entity.id
_entity.type
_entity.pdbx_description
1 polymer ?
#
loop_
_entity_poly.entity_id
_entity_poly.type
_entity_poly.pdbx_seq_one_letter_code
_entity_poly.pdbx_strand_id
1 'polypeptide(L)'
;MKISYRNISMEKFIEVEENTRYDPHPDNPNGWTVCQQETRIRIKPLSALASMAEKVEQRCADRFLQNSAKSRDVMERICKYLEAESSSFSL
;
A
#
# COMPACT_ATOMS: atom_id res chain seq x y z
N MET A 1 -1.72 -12.97 6.12
CA MET A 1 -2.83 -12.45 5.28
C MET A 1 -2.25 -11.79 4.04
N LYS A 2 -2.91 -11.89 2.87
CA LYS A 2 -2.49 -11.21 1.64
C LYS A 2 -3.66 -10.42 1.05
N ILE A 3 -3.39 -9.18 0.64
CA ILE A 3 -4.37 -8.31 -0.04
C ILE A 3 -3.74 -7.79 -1.33
N SER A 4 -4.54 -7.72 -2.39
CA SER A 4 -4.12 -7.19 -3.69
C SER A 4 -5.14 -6.16 -4.18
N TYR A 5 -4.65 -5.03 -4.67
CA TYR A 5 -5.45 -3.93 -5.23
C TYR A 5 -5.01 -3.66 -6.66
N ARG A 6 -5.97 -3.31 -7.54
CA ARG A 6 -5.70 -2.86 -8.90
C ARG A 6 -6.68 -1.77 -9.30
N ASN A 7 -6.23 -0.78 -10.07
CA ASN A 7 -7.14 0.21 -10.63
C ASN A 7 -8.10 -0.43 -11.66
N ILE A 8 -9.39 -0.10 -11.55
CA ILE A 8 -10.42 -0.59 -12.48
C ILE A 8 -10.55 0.34 -13.69
N SER A 9 -10.43 1.65 -13.48
CA SER A 9 -10.50 2.66 -14.53
C SER A 9 -9.11 2.96 -15.11
N MET A 10 -9.09 3.43 -16.36
CA MET A 10 -7.86 3.84 -17.07
C MET A 10 -6.82 2.73 -17.30
N GLU A 11 -7.17 1.45 -17.13
CA GLU A 11 -6.23 0.32 -17.30
C GLU A 11 -5.58 0.24 -18.70
N LYS A 12 -6.22 0.82 -19.72
CA LYS A 12 -5.70 0.93 -21.09
C LYS A 12 -4.49 1.86 -21.20
N PHE A 13 -4.30 2.74 -20.21
CA PHE A 13 -3.24 3.74 -20.18
C PHE A 13 -2.21 3.42 -19.09
N ILE A 14 -2.69 3.11 -17.89
CA ILE A 14 -1.87 2.85 -16.72
C ILE A 14 -2.49 1.74 -15.88
N GLU A 15 -1.65 0.81 -15.46
CA GLU A 15 -2.01 -0.24 -14.53
C GLU A 15 -1.17 -0.07 -13.27
N VAL A 16 -1.85 0.03 -12.13
CA VAL A 16 -1.28 0.13 -10.79
C VAL A 16 -1.79 -1.05 -10.01
N GLU A 17 -0.89 -1.93 -9.61
CA GLU A 17 -1.16 -3.10 -8.77
C GLU A 17 -0.41 -2.91 -7.45
N GLU A 18 -1.11 -3.01 -6.32
CA GLU A 18 -0.50 -3.03 -4.99
C GLU A 18 -0.75 -4.39 -4.35
N ASN A 19 0.31 -5.02 -3.86
CA ASN A 19 0.27 -6.27 -3.12
C ASN A 19 0.78 -6.01 -1.71
N THR A 20 -0.05 -6.33 -0.71
CA THR A 20 0.30 -6.17 0.70
C THR A 20 0.22 -7.51 1.39
N ARG A 21 1.27 -7.84 2.14
CA ARG A 21 1.38 -9.06 2.93
C ARG A 21 1.58 -8.71 4.39
N TYR A 22 0.82 -9.39 5.23
CA TYR A 22 0.90 -9.28 6.68
C TYR A 22 1.25 -10.65 7.24
N ASP A 23 2.42 -10.75 7.85
CA ASP A 23 2.93 -11.97 8.47
C ASP A 23 3.32 -11.68 9.94
N PRO A 24 3.24 -12.67 10.85
CA PRO A 24 3.78 -12.52 12.20
C PRO A 24 5.25 -12.08 12.19
N HIS A 25 5.64 -11.17 13.09
CA HIS A 25 7.02 -10.72 13.16
C HIS A 25 7.93 -11.85 13.70
N PRO A 26 9.10 -12.12 13.10
CA PRO A 26 9.96 -13.23 13.53
C PRO A 26 10.40 -13.10 14.99
N ASP A 27 10.71 -11.88 15.44
CA ASP A 27 11.17 -11.63 16.82
C ASP A 27 10.05 -11.54 17.86
N ASN A 28 8.81 -11.26 17.43
CA ASN A 28 7.65 -11.19 18.32
C ASN A 28 6.37 -11.60 17.58
N PRO A 29 6.17 -12.92 17.32
CA PRO A 29 5.11 -13.40 16.45
C PRO A 29 3.70 -13.10 16.96
N ASN A 30 3.55 -12.94 18.28
CA ASN A 30 2.25 -12.74 18.93
C ASN A 30 1.93 -11.25 19.18
N GLY A 31 2.94 -10.38 19.17
CA GLY A 31 2.76 -8.96 19.46
C GLY A 31 2.92 -8.04 18.26
N TRP A 32 3.70 -8.43 17.25
CA TRP A 32 4.01 -7.59 16.09
C TRP A 32 3.68 -8.28 14.77
N THR A 33 3.35 -7.47 13.77
CA THR A 33 3.07 -7.92 12.41
C THR A 33 4.04 -7.23 11.45
N VAL A 34 4.72 -8.01 10.62
CA VAL A 34 5.51 -7.50 9.48
C VAL A 34 4.54 -7.20 8.35
N CYS A 35 4.53 -5.94 7.92
CA CYS A 35 3.83 -5.50 6.72
C CYS A 35 4.84 -5.33 5.57
N GLN A 36 4.62 -6.06 4.47
CA GLN A 36 5.38 -5.90 3.23
C GLN A 36 4.44 -5.39 2.15
N GLN A 37 4.79 -4.26 1.54
CA GLN A 37 4.03 -3.65 0.43
C GLN A 37 4.88 -3.62 -0.82
N GLU A 38 4.34 -4.13 -1.92
CA GLU A 38 4.92 -4.05 -3.26
C GLU A 38 3.92 -3.37 -4.19
N THR A 39 4.33 -2.28 -4.85
CA THR A 39 3.52 -1.63 -5.89
C THR A 39 4.19 -1.77 -7.24
N ARG A 40 3.41 -2.22 -8.22
CA ARG A 40 3.82 -2.38 -9.62
C ARG A 40 3.03 -1.42 -10.48
N ILE A 41 3.74 -0.65 -11.29
CA ILE A 41 3.15 0.36 -12.15
C ILE A 41 3.59 0.07 -13.57
N ARG A 42 2.61 -0.18 -14.44
CA ARG A 42 2.83 -0.49 -15.86
C ARG A 42 2.15 0.58 -16.69
N ILE A 43 2.93 1.34 -17.44
CA ILE A 43 2.42 2.31 -18.41
C ILE A 43 2.28 1.57 -19.73
N LYS A 44 1.07 1.56 -20.31
CA LYS A 44 0.87 0.93 -21.63
C LYS A 44 1.44 1.86 -22.70
N PRO A 45 2.28 1.35 -23.62
CA PRO A 45 2.92 2.18 -24.61
C PRO A 45 1.87 2.74 -25.58
N LEU A 46 1.58 4.03 -25.43
CA LEU A 46 1.02 4.86 -26.50
C LEU A 46 2.19 5.69 -27.03
N SER A 47 2.35 5.76 -28.35
CA SER A 47 3.44 6.52 -28.99
C SER A 47 3.55 7.97 -28.50
N ALA A 48 2.41 8.58 -28.11
CA ALA A 48 2.34 9.92 -27.53
C ALA A 48 2.82 10.01 -26.07
N LEU A 49 2.81 8.91 -25.30
CA LEU A 49 3.22 8.88 -23.89
C LEU A 49 4.70 8.50 -23.71
N ALA A 50 5.39 8.02 -24.74
CA ALA A 50 6.80 7.64 -24.64
C ALA A 50 7.69 8.81 -24.18
N SER A 51 7.40 10.04 -24.63
CA SER A 51 8.10 11.26 -24.20
C SER A 51 7.76 11.72 -22.77
N MET A 52 6.73 11.12 -22.17
CA MET A 52 6.27 11.41 -20.80
C MET A 52 6.50 10.24 -19.84
N ALA A 53 7.00 9.10 -20.31
CA ALA A 53 7.12 7.86 -19.52
C ALA A 53 7.88 8.09 -18.21
N GLU A 54 9.06 8.72 -18.28
CA GLU A 54 9.87 9.07 -17.10
C GLU A 54 9.11 9.96 -16.09
N LYS A 55 8.36 10.96 -16.58
CA LYS A 55 7.57 11.83 -15.71
C LYS A 55 6.41 11.08 -15.05
N VAL A 56 5.80 10.14 -15.76
CA VAL A 56 4.74 9.29 -15.20
C VAL A 56 5.34 8.34 -14.17
N GLU A 57 6.50 7.74 -14.43
CA GLU A 57 7.23 6.90 -13.47
C GLU A 57 7.58 7.67 -12.20
N GLN A 58 8.15 8.87 -12.31
CA GLN A 58 8.48 9.71 -11.15
C GLN A 58 7.23 10.05 -10.34
N ARG A 59 6.16 10.52 -11.01
CA ARG A 59 4.89 10.85 -10.33
C ARG A 59 4.30 9.64 -9.62
N CYS A 60 4.45 8.46 -10.21
CA CYS A 60 4.00 7.20 -9.66
C CYS A 60 4.81 6.80 -8.41
N ALA A 61 6.14 6.94 -8.44
CA ALA A 61 7.01 6.72 -7.28
C ALA A 61 6.68 7.69 -6.13
N ASP A 62 6.49 8.97 -6.42
CA ASP A 62 6.13 9.98 -5.42
C ASP A 62 4.79 9.64 -4.75
N ARG A 63 3.81 9.19 -5.54
CA ARG A 63 2.50 8.77 -5.04
C ARG A 63 2.58 7.51 -4.18
N PHE A 64 3.41 6.55 -4.56
CA PHE A 64 3.64 5.35 -3.75
C PHE A 64 4.20 5.72 -2.37
N LEU A 65 5.24 6.56 -2.31
CA LEU A 65 5.83 7.01 -1.04
C LEU A 65 4.81 7.72 -0.15
N GLN A 66 4.01 8.63 -0.73
CA GLN A 66 2.95 9.32 0.00
C GLN A 66 1.87 8.36 0.51
N ASN A 67 1.47 7.37 -0.30
CA ASN A 67 0.44 6.41 0.08
C ASN A 67 0.92 5.47 1.19
N SER A 68 2.16 4.99 1.13
CA SER A 68 2.74 4.13 2.16
C SER A 68 2.80 4.85 3.52
N ALA A 69 3.23 6.12 3.55
CA ALA A 69 3.25 6.92 4.77
C ALA A 69 1.84 7.08 5.37
N LYS A 70 0.86 7.48 4.55
CA LYS A 70 -0.54 7.62 5.01
C LYS A 70 -1.13 6.31 5.49
N SER A 71 -0.85 5.21 4.79
CA SER A 71 -1.35 3.88 5.16
C SER A 71 -0.84 3.47 6.54
N ARG A 72 0.46 3.69 6.81
CA ARG A 72 1.04 3.47 8.13
C ARG A 72 0.35 4.30 9.21
N ASP A 73 0.24 5.62 8.99
CA ASP A 73 -0.35 6.54 9.98
C ASP A 73 -1.79 6.17 10.33
N VAL A 74 -2.60 5.81 9.34
CA VAL A 74 -3.99 5.40 9.54
C VAL A 74 -4.07 4.06 10.27
N MET A 75 -3.23 3.10 9.89
CA MET A 75 -3.21 1.78 10.54
C MET A 75 -2.81 1.90 12.02
N GLU A 76 -1.78 2.68 12.33
CA GLU A 76 -1.36 2.93 13.72
C GLU A 76 -2.47 3.57 14.56
N ARG A 77 -3.24 4.50 13.99
CA ARG A 77 -4.39 5.11 14.69
C ARG A 77 -5.49 4.10 14.95
N ILE A 78 -5.80 3.24 13.98
CA ILE A 78 -6.80 2.18 14.12
C ILE A 78 -6.36 1.17 15.18
N CYS A 79 -5.10 0.72 15.16
CA CYS A 79 -4.57 -0.19 16.17
C CYS A 79 -4.69 0.40 17.57
N LYS A 80 -4.23 1.64 17.79
CA LYS A 80 -4.34 2.32 19.09
C LYS A 80 -5.78 2.43 19.58
N TYR A 81 -6.70 2.76 18.67
CA TYR A 81 -8.13 2.84 18.99
C TYR A 81 -8.68 1.47 19.43
N LEU A 82 -8.40 0.41 18.66
CA LEU A 82 -8.86 -0.95 18.95
C LEU A 82 -8.24 -1.53 20.23
N GLU A 83 -6.96 -1.25 20.49
CA GLU A 83 -6.28 -1.63 21.73
C GLU A 83 -6.92 -0.98 22.95
N ALA A 84 -7.23 0.32 22.87
CA ALA A 84 -7.92 1.04 23.93
C ALA A 84 -9.34 0.49 24.17
N GLU A 85 -10.08 0.20 23.09
CA GLU A 85 -11.42 -0.39 23.17
C GLU A 85 -11.37 -1.79 23.81
N SER A 86 -10.48 -2.67 23.37
CA SER A 86 -10.31 -4.02 23.94
C SER A 86 -9.94 -4.01 25.43
N SER A 87 -9.13 -3.04 25.86
CA SER A 87 -8.77 -2.85 27.25
C SER A 87 -9.97 -2.38 28.10
N SER A 88 -10.87 -1.58 27.52
CA SER A 88 -12.07 -1.10 28.20
C SER A 88 -13.16 -2.19 28.37
N PHE A 89 -13.21 -3.18 27.48
CA PHE A 89 -14.11 -4.33 27.57
C PHE A 89 -13.60 -5.46 28.49
N SER A 90 -12.35 -5.40 28.94
CA SER A 90 -11.72 -6.42 29.79
C SER A 90 -11.82 -6.13 31.30
N LEU A 91 -12.72 -5.21 31.69
CA LEU A 91 -13.06 -4.82 33.07
C LEU A 91 -14.51 -5.22 33.39
#